data_AF-A0A556MYD9-F1
#
_entry.id   AF-A0A556MYD9-F1
#
_cell.length_a   1.000
_cell.length_b   1.000
_cell.length_c   1.000
_cell.angle_alpha   90.00
_cell.angle_beta   90.00
_cell.angle_gamma   90.00
#
_symmetry.space_group_name_H-M   'P 1'
#
loop_
_entity.id
_entity.type
_entity.pdbx_description
1 polymer ?
#
loop_
_entity_poly.entity_id
_entity_poly.type
_entity_poly.pdbx_seq_one_letter_code
_entity_poly.pdbx_strand_id
1 'polypeptide(L)'
;MKKRMTILGMLCFSTTVFAQRSPADTEDMFRNDPVIIRDTRESSTSEAVKVIQTIRKEVTNSRSAQRQVLTEADFQTLISRADEFMLQRKYDNAIMLYQEILKDRDDRHSKDRILEAEALRARQQKEEARRKQDEILRATAEFASSNTYGKHLVHFTGALISDAFSSQEGTSEALDTTDAFSNFLKPGKYDELRHILRKATYHTLDGIAVPARTRIIVYKNKGCRGEVLLDVTGPAIVNNVLWVDDDRYKEVNTKDFNEELQPYFPQSVRSWSTTNMHTWPDGSLEILVETVE
;
A
#
# COMPACT_ATOMS: atom_id res chain seq x y z
N MET A 1 -0.39 13.47 91.14
CA MET A 1 1.05 13.80 91.14
C MET A 1 1.53 13.95 89.71
N LYS A 2 2.31 15.02 89.47
CA LYS A 2 2.90 15.42 88.18
C LYS A 2 3.86 14.35 87.64
N LYS A 3 3.87 14.12 86.32
CA LYS A 3 5.03 14.39 85.46
C LYS A 3 4.65 14.33 83.98
N ARG A 4 5.03 15.41 83.28
CA ARG A 4 5.02 15.61 81.84
C ARG A 4 6.12 14.75 81.19
N MET A 5 5.91 14.30 79.95
CA MET A 5 6.92 14.52 78.91
C MET A 5 6.27 14.51 77.51
N THR A 6 6.56 15.58 76.78
CA THR A 6 6.12 15.91 75.42
C THR A 6 7.16 15.37 74.43
N ILE A 7 6.74 14.72 73.33
CA ILE A 7 7.47 14.76 72.06
C ILE A 7 6.48 14.93 70.92
N LEU A 8 6.89 15.83 70.03
CA LEU A 8 6.25 16.46 68.89
C LEU A 8 6.28 15.53 67.66
N GLY A 9 5.19 15.43 66.92
CA GLY A 9 5.08 14.63 65.70
C GLY A 9 4.07 15.23 64.72
N MET A 10 4.60 16.09 63.87
CA MET A 10 3.98 16.89 62.81
C MET A 10 3.28 16.02 61.74
N LEU A 11 2.04 16.34 61.36
CA LEU A 11 1.46 15.96 60.06
C LEU A 11 0.31 16.91 59.70
N CYS A 12 0.59 17.77 58.72
CA CYS A 12 -0.37 18.65 58.06
C CYS A 12 -1.40 17.84 57.27
N PHE A 13 -2.69 18.07 57.53
CA PHE A 13 -3.76 17.80 56.57
C PHE A 13 -4.15 19.12 55.91
N SER A 14 -3.66 19.35 54.68
CA SER A 14 -4.21 20.37 53.79
C SER A 14 -5.43 19.77 53.09
N THR A 15 -6.59 20.37 53.36
CA THR A 15 -7.82 20.20 52.58
C THR A 15 -7.62 20.80 51.18
N THR A 16 -7.61 19.96 50.15
CA THR A 16 -7.70 20.44 48.76
C THR A 16 -9.03 20.00 48.16
N VAL A 17 -9.72 21.03 47.68
CA VAL A 17 -11.01 21.08 46.99
C VAL A 17 -11.11 20.06 45.86
N PHE A 18 -12.24 19.36 45.84
CA PHE A 18 -12.70 18.50 44.76
C PHE A 18 -13.02 19.38 43.52
N ALA A 19 -12.13 19.37 42.53
CA ALA A 19 -12.43 19.91 41.21
C ALA A 19 -13.03 18.79 40.34
N GLN A 20 -14.33 18.89 40.04
CA GLN A 20 -14.97 18.09 39.00
C GLN A 20 -14.30 18.39 37.65
N ARG A 21 -13.59 17.42 37.08
CA ARG A 21 -13.19 17.42 35.68
C ARG A 21 -14.26 16.72 34.86
N SER A 22 -14.70 17.41 33.81
CA SER A 22 -15.62 16.96 32.77
C SER A 22 -15.07 15.73 32.03
N PRO A 23 -15.89 14.72 31.68
CA PRO A 23 -15.48 13.63 30.81
C PRO A 23 -15.74 14.03 29.35
N ALA A 24 -14.89 14.90 28.83
CA ALA A 24 -14.79 15.17 27.40
C ALA A 24 -13.32 15.50 27.21
N ASP A 25 -12.56 14.48 26.83
CA ASP A 25 -11.20 14.50 26.28
C ASP A 25 -10.50 13.17 26.64
N THR A 26 -11.00 12.07 26.07
CA THR A 26 -10.17 10.89 25.77
C THR A 26 -10.33 10.61 24.30
N GLU A 27 -9.45 11.29 23.57
CA GLU A 27 -9.08 11.19 22.17
C GLU A 27 -9.13 9.74 21.64
N ASP A 28 -9.97 9.52 20.64
CA ASP A 28 -9.56 9.42 19.22
C ASP A 28 -8.22 8.69 18.93
N MET A 29 -8.02 7.50 19.51
CA MET A 29 -6.80 6.67 19.28
C MET A 29 -6.99 5.49 18.31
N PHE A 30 -8.14 5.31 17.68
CA PHE A 30 -8.37 4.23 16.72
C PHE A 30 -9.18 4.69 15.50
N ARG A 31 -8.67 5.71 14.79
CA ARG A 31 -9.06 5.87 13.39
C ARG A 31 -8.32 4.82 12.59
N ASN A 32 -9.04 3.79 12.18
CA ASN A 32 -8.64 2.91 11.08
C ASN A 32 -8.64 3.73 9.79
N ASP A 33 -7.64 4.59 9.63
CA ASP A 33 -7.34 5.16 8.34
C ASP A 33 -6.83 4.00 7.47
N PRO A 34 -7.47 3.70 6.32
CA PRO A 34 -6.96 2.67 5.43
C PRO A 34 -5.53 3.06 5.06
N VAL A 35 -4.58 2.16 5.34
CA VAL A 35 -3.19 2.32 4.92
C VAL A 35 -3.21 2.36 3.39
N ILE A 36 -3.15 3.57 2.84
CA ILE A 36 -2.95 3.76 1.40
C ILE A 36 -1.54 3.27 1.13
N ILE A 37 -1.45 2.06 0.56
CA ILE A 37 -0.21 1.55 -0.02
C ILE A 37 0.21 2.58 -1.06
N ARG A 38 1.23 3.37 -0.71
CA ARG A 38 1.87 4.25 -1.67
C ARG A 38 2.57 3.32 -2.65
N ASP A 39 2.04 3.28 -3.87
CA ASP A 39 2.72 2.69 -5.01
C ASP A 39 3.98 3.54 -5.30
N THR A 40 5.02 3.32 -4.51
CA THR A 40 6.35 3.85 -4.79
C THR A 40 7.01 2.85 -5.72
N ARG A 41 6.75 2.97 -7.02
CA ARG A 41 7.73 2.92 -8.12
C ARG A 41 7.02 2.71 -9.46
N GLU A 42 6.69 3.81 -10.14
CA GLU A 42 6.93 3.87 -11.59
C GLU A 42 8.45 3.93 -11.82
N SER A 43 9.14 2.80 -11.58
CA SER A 43 10.54 2.61 -11.94
C SER A 43 10.64 2.18 -13.40
N SER A 44 10.16 3.06 -14.29
CA SER A 44 10.62 3.11 -15.66
C SER A 44 10.81 4.59 -15.96
N THR A 45 12.00 4.98 -16.44
CA THR A 45 12.38 6.37 -16.75
C THR A 45 11.19 7.17 -17.29
N SER A 46 10.70 8.14 -16.50
CA SER A 46 9.57 9.00 -16.88
C SER A 46 9.79 9.53 -18.31
N GLU A 47 8.76 9.51 -19.15
CA GLU A 47 8.84 10.00 -20.54
C GLU A 47 9.37 11.44 -20.59
N ALA A 48 9.06 12.26 -19.58
CA ALA A 48 9.61 13.60 -19.42
C ALA A 48 11.15 13.58 -19.23
N VAL A 49 11.68 12.64 -18.44
CA VAL A 49 13.14 12.47 -18.28
C VAL A 49 13.81 12.15 -19.62
N LYS A 50 13.20 11.29 -20.45
CA LYS A 50 13.72 10.98 -21.78
C LYS A 50 13.75 12.21 -22.68
N VAL A 51 12.66 13.00 -22.68
CA VAL A 51 12.57 14.26 -23.44
C VAL A 51 13.66 15.24 -23.00
N ILE A 52 13.80 15.47 -21.69
CA ILE A 52 14.82 16.36 -21.11
C ILE A 52 16.23 15.88 -21.49
N GLN A 53 16.51 14.58 -21.39
CA GLN A 53 17.81 14.01 -21.76
C GLN A 53 18.13 14.17 -23.25
N THR A 54 17.17 13.96 -24.13
CA THR A 54 17.34 14.15 -25.58
C THR A 54 17.70 15.59 -25.91
N ILE A 55 16.93 16.55 -25.39
CA ILE A 55 17.16 17.99 -25.63
C ILE A 55 18.52 18.41 -25.09
N ARG A 56 18.86 18.02 -23.85
CA ARG A 56 20.17 18.35 -23.26
C ARG A 56 21.34 17.72 -24.05
N LYS A 57 21.17 16.51 -24.58
CA LYS A 57 22.19 15.83 -25.39
C LYS A 57 22.40 16.55 -26.73
N GLU A 58 21.33 17.00 -27.38
CA GLU A 58 21.40 17.81 -28.61
C GLU A 58 22.12 19.15 -28.36
N VAL A 59 21.86 19.80 -27.23
CA VAL A 59 22.57 21.02 -26.81
C VAL A 59 24.07 20.76 -26.61
N THR A 60 24.45 19.65 -25.96
CA THR A 60 25.87 19.32 -25.72
C THR A 60 26.65 18.98 -26.99
N ASN A 61 26.01 18.39 -28.00
CA ASN A 61 26.66 18.08 -29.27
C ASN A 61 26.83 19.32 -30.17
N SER A 62 26.08 20.39 -29.90
CA SER A 62 25.94 21.53 -30.81
C SER A 62 26.79 22.76 -30.46
N ARG A 63 27.42 22.85 -29.28
CA ARG A 63 28.35 23.97 -28.95
C ARG A 63 29.24 23.72 -27.72
N SER A 64 30.50 24.16 -27.83
CA SER A 64 31.55 24.18 -26.80
C SER A 64 31.14 24.90 -25.50
N ALA A 65 31.22 24.19 -24.37
CA ALA A 65 31.50 24.61 -22.98
C ALA A 65 30.97 25.96 -22.40
N GLN A 66 30.11 26.71 -23.05
CA GLN A 66 29.65 28.03 -22.57
C GLN A 66 28.12 28.14 -22.58
N ARG A 67 27.58 28.18 -21.35
CA ARG A 67 26.19 28.44 -20.92
C ARG A 67 25.12 27.50 -21.52
N GLN A 68 24.76 26.51 -20.71
CA GLN A 68 23.51 25.75 -20.81
C GLN A 68 22.33 26.69 -20.53
N VAL A 69 21.89 27.44 -21.54
CA VAL A 69 20.61 28.13 -21.52
C VAL A 69 19.80 27.52 -22.64
N LEU A 70 18.57 27.09 -22.36
CA LEU A 70 17.64 26.59 -23.36
C LEU A 70 17.55 27.56 -24.55
N THR A 71 17.71 27.05 -25.77
CA THR A 71 17.44 27.86 -26.96
C THR A 71 15.94 28.12 -27.07
N GLU A 72 15.53 29.16 -27.82
CA GLU A 72 14.10 29.41 -28.03
C GLU A 72 13.40 28.20 -28.70
N ALA A 73 14.10 27.47 -29.56
CA ALA A 73 13.58 26.23 -30.15
C ALA A 73 13.34 25.15 -29.08
N ASP A 74 14.33 24.90 -28.21
CA ASP A 74 14.21 23.92 -27.13
C ASP A 74 13.09 24.29 -26.15
N PHE A 75 12.96 25.58 -25.84
CA PHE A 75 11.88 26.11 -25.00
C PHE A 75 10.51 25.81 -25.62
N GLN A 76 10.30 26.12 -26.90
CA GLN A 76 9.03 25.82 -27.58
C GLN A 76 8.76 24.31 -27.65
N THR A 77 9.78 23.48 -27.86
CA THR A 77 9.65 22.02 -27.84
C THR A 77 9.23 21.52 -26.45
N LEU A 78 9.84 22.02 -25.38
CA LEU A 78 9.48 21.64 -24.00
C LEU A 78 8.05 22.05 -23.66
N ILE A 79 7.64 23.27 -24.01
CA ILE A 79 6.26 23.76 -23.80
C ILE A 79 5.26 22.88 -24.55
N SER A 80 5.50 22.65 -25.85
CA SER A 80 4.61 21.84 -26.68
C SER A 80 4.46 20.42 -26.13
N ARG A 81 5.56 19.81 -25.65
CA ARG A 81 5.52 18.47 -25.07
C ARG A 81 4.85 18.44 -23.69
N ALA A 82 5.04 19.48 -22.87
CA ALA A 82 4.36 19.61 -21.59
C ALA A 82 2.84 19.75 -21.77
N ASP A 83 2.40 20.56 -22.74
CA ASP A 83 1.00 20.69 -23.10
C ASP A 83 0.41 19.38 -23.65
N GLU A 84 1.17 18.64 -24.44
CA GLU A 84 0.74 17.31 -24.90
C GLU A 84 0.53 16.36 -23.72
N PHE A 85 1.41 16.38 -22.72
CA PHE A 85 1.23 15.59 -21.49
C PHE A 85 0.01 16.03 -20.67
N MET A 86 -0.31 17.32 -20.66
CA MET A 86 -1.55 17.83 -20.05
C MET A 86 -2.79 17.24 -20.74
N LEU A 87 -2.80 17.22 -22.08
CA LEU A 87 -3.88 16.62 -22.87
C LEU A 87 -4.01 15.11 -22.64
N GLN A 88 -2.89 14.42 -22.46
CA GLN A 88 -2.84 12.99 -22.13
C GLN A 88 -3.14 12.68 -20.66
N ARG A 89 -3.41 13.70 -19.82
CA ARG A 89 -3.59 13.59 -18.36
C ARG A 89 -2.37 12.99 -17.63
N LYS A 90 -1.19 13.05 -18.26
CA LYS A 90 0.09 12.64 -17.66
C LYS A 90 0.67 13.81 -16.86
N TYR A 91 -0.06 14.22 -15.82
CA TYR A 91 0.22 15.47 -15.10
C TYR A 91 1.61 15.52 -14.46
N ASP A 92 2.12 14.40 -13.94
CA ASP A 92 3.48 14.37 -13.37
C ASP A 92 4.56 14.62 -14.44
N ASN A 93 4.42 14.05 -15.63
CA ASN A 93 5.31 14.32 -16.76
C ASN A 93 5.22 15.78 -17.22
N ALA A 94 4.00 16.36 -17.26
CA ALA A 94 3.81 17.76 -17.61
C ALA A 94 4.47 18.71 -16.58
N ILE A 95 4.24 18.47 -15.28
CA ILE A 95 4.83 19.24 -14.18
C ILE A 95 6.37 19.20 -14.27
N MET A 96 6.95 18.03 -14.52
CA MET A 96 8.40 17.89 -14.68
C MET A 96 8.97 18.75 -15.82
N LEU A 97 8.30 18.81 -16.97
CA LEU A 97 8.76 19.63 -18.10
C LEU A 97 8.60 21.13 -17.82
N TYR A 98 7.49 21.58 -17.24
CA TYR A 98 7.34 22.98 -16.87
C TYR A 98 8.33 23.42 -15.78
N GLN A 99 8.60 22.54 -14.80
CA GLN A 99 9.63 22.81 -13.79
C GLN A 99 11.04 22.88 -14.40
N GLU A 100 11.31 22.09 -15.44
CA GLU A 100 12.58 22.18 -16.18
C GLU A 100 12.73 23.54 -16.88
N ILE A 101 11.67 24.01 -17.56
CA ILE A 101 11.65 25.32 -18.19
C ILE A 101 11.95 26.44 -17.19
N LEU A 102 11.34 26.37 -16.00
CA LEU A 102 11.49 27.38 -14.94
C LEU A 102 12.88 27.44 -14.29
N LYS A 103 13.78 26.47 -14.57
CA LYS A 103 15.19 26.54 -14.10
C LYS A 103 16.00 27.58 -14.85
N ASP A 104 15.69 27.76 -16.13
CA ASP A 104 16.47 28.64 -17.02
C ASP A 104 15.76 29.96 -17.32
N ARG A 105 14.42 29.94 -17.34
CA ARG A 105 13.61 31.11 -17.72
C ARG A 105 12.43 31.26 -16.79
N ASP A 106 12.23 32.48 -16.28
CA ASP A 106 10.97 32.81 -15.63
C ASP A 106 9.85 32.94 -16.68
N ASP A 107 8.86 32.06 -16.60
CA ASP A 107 7.74 32.00 -17.53
C ASP A 107 6.41 31.89 -16.78
N ARG A 108 5.54 32.89 -16.98
CA ARG A 108 4.23 32.94 -16.33
C ARG A 108 3.34 31.79 -16.78
N HIS A 109 3.41 31.43 -18.07
CA HIS A 109 2.59 30.34 -18.59
C HIS A 109 2.92 29.02 -17.90
N SER A 110 4.20 28.66 -17.79
CA SER A 110 4.66 27.45 -17.09
C SER A 110 4.24 27.42 -15.62
N LYS A 111 4.32 28.55 -14.91
CA LYS A 111 3.84 28.67 -13.52
C LYS A 111 2.33 28.39 -13.41
N ASP A 112 1.53 29.03 -14.24
CA ASP A 112 0.07 28.88 -14.24
C ASP A 112 -0.32 27.42 -14.59
N ARG A 113 0.40 26.79 -15.53
CA ARG A 113 0.17 25.40 -15.95
C ARG A 113 0.57 24.37 -14.90
N ILE A 114 1.63 24.61 -14.13
CA ILE A 114 1.98 23.75 -12.98
C ILE A 114 0.84 23.74 -11.96
N LEU A 115 0.32 24.93 -11.61
CA LEU A 115 -0.79 25.04 -10.65
C LEU A 115 -2.04 24.29 -11.15
N GLU A 116 -2.36 24.43 -12.44
CA GLU A 116 -3.46 23.69 -13.07
C GLU A 116 -3.21 22.17 -13.04
N ALA A 117 -2.01 21.73 -13.42
CA ALA A 117 -1.63 20.32 -13.46
C ALA A 117 -1.70 19.68 -12.07
N GLU A 118 -1.23 20.38 -11.03
CA GLU A 118 -1.30 19.92 -9.64
C GLU A 118 -2.74 19.77 -9.15
N ALA A 119 -3.62 20.73 -9.48
CA ALA A 119 -5.04 20.67 -9.16
C ALA A 119 -5.74 19.49 -9.86
N LEU A 120 -5.44 19.28 -11.15
CA LEU A 120 -5.99 18.16 -11.92
C LEU A 120 -5.46 16.80 -11.45
N ARG A 121 -4.17 16.70 -11.13
CA ARG A 121 -3.56 15.51 -10.52
C ARG A 121 -4.23 15.15 -9.20
N ALA A 122 -4.41 16.13 -8.32
CA ALA A 122 -5.08 15.92 -7.04
C ALA A 122 -6.54 15.45 -7.21
N ARG A 123 -7.26 16.03 -8.18
CA ARG A 123 -8.62 15.59 -8.52
C ARG A 123 -8.65 14.16 -9.05
N GLN A 124 -7.71 13.79 -9.93
CA GLN A 124 -7.61 12.44 -10.48
C GLN A 124 -7.29 11.42 -9.40
N GLN A 125 -6.32 11.70 -8.52
CA GLN A 125 -5.98 10.82 -7.40
C GLN A 125 -7.16 10.63 -6.46
N LYS A 126 -7.93 11.69 -6.18
CA LYS A 126 -9.14 11.60 -5.35
C LYS A 126 -10.23 10.75 -6.01
N GLU A 127 -10.44 10.91 -7.32
CA GLU A 127 -11.41 10.10 -8.07
C GLU A 127 -11.02 8.62 -8.08
N GLU A 128 -9.75 8.32 -8.34
CA GLU A 128 -9.24 6.96 -8.34
C GLU A 128 -9.33 6.32 -6.95
N ALA A 129 -8.98 7.06 -5.90
CA ALA A 129 -9.13 6.61 -4.52
C ALA A 129 -10.60 6.31 -4.18
N ARG A 130 -11.54 7.16 -4.63
CA ARG A 130 -12.97 6.90 -4.45
C ARG A 130 -13.40 5.64 -5.19
N ARG A 131 -13.00 5.47 -6.45
CA ARG A 131 -13.32 4.27 -7.24
C ARG A 131 -12.80 2.99 -6.59
N LYS A 132 -11.54 3.00 -6.13
CA LYS A 132 -10.94 1.87 -5.38
C LYS A 132 -11.73 1.58 -4.11
N GLN A 133 -12.13 2.61 -3.38
CA GLN A 133 -12.96 2.47 -2.17
C GLN A 133 -14.33 1.85 -2.48
N ASP A 134 -15.00 2.30 -3.54
CA ASP A 134 -16.30 1.77 -3.95
C ASP A 134 -16.20 0.29 -4.38
N GLU A 135 -15.12 -0.09 -5.07
CA GLU A 135 -14.83 -1.49 -5.43
C GLU A 135 -14.60 -2.37 -4.19
N ILE A 136 -13.82 -1.89 -3.21
CA ILE A 136 -13.61 -2.59 -1.94
C ILE A 136 -14.93 -2.80 -1.20
N LEU A 137 -15.78 -1.76 -1.14
CA LEU A 137 -17.09 -1.84 -0.48
C LEU A 137 -17.99 -2.85 -1.17
N ARG A 138 -18.02 -2.86 -2.50
CA ARG A 138 -18.77 -3.84 -3.29
C ARG A 138 -18.26 -5.26 -3.05
N ALA A 139 -16.95 -5.47 -3.09
CA ALA A 139 -16.36 -6.78 -2.82
C ALA A 139 -16.62 -7.27 -1.39
N THR A 140 -16.59 -6.36 -0.42
CA THR A 140 -16.96 -6.64 0.97
C THR A 140 -18.41 -7.09 1.08
N ALA A 141 -19.33 -6.41 0.38
CA ALA A 141 -20.74 -6.79 0.34
C ALA A 141 -20.94 -8.16 -0.32
N GLU A 142 -20.23 -8.46 -1.41
CA GLU A 142 -20.29 -9.73 -2.11
C GLU A 142 -19.82 -10.90 -1.22
N PHE A 143 -18.71 -10.73 -0.49
CA PHE A 143 -18.26 -11.69 0.51
C PHE A 143 -19.27 -11.90 1.63
N ALA A 144 -20.02 -10.86 2.02
CA ALA A 144 -21.03 -10.97 3.06
C ALA A 144 -22.26 -11.76 2.62
N SER A 145 -22.68 -11.63 1.35
CA SER A 145 -23.80 -12.38 0.77
C SER A 145 -23.45 -13.80 0.34
N SER A 146 -22.19 -14.06 0.00
CA SER A 146 -21.75 -15.35 -0.48
C SER A 146 -21.58 -16.39 0.63
N ASN A 147 -21.83 -17.65 0.27
CA ASN A 147 -21.50 -18.82 1.09
C ASN A 147 -20.54 -19.78 0.37
N THR A 148 -19.97 -19.34 -0.76
CA THR A 148 -19.11 -20.15 -1.63
C THR A 148 -17.77 -20.47 -0.96
N TYR A 149 -17.18 -19.46 -0.30
CA TYR A 149 -15.88 -19.59 0.33
C TYR A 149 -15.98 -19.66 1.85
N GLY A 150 -15.03 -20.32 2.49
CA GLY A 150 -14.95 -20.38 3.95
C GLY A 150 -14.85 -18.97 4.54
N LYS A 151 -15.89 -18.54 5.28
CA LYS A 151 -15.88 -17.22 5.93
C LYS A 151 -14.65 -17.07 6.82
N HIS A 152 -13.91 -15.98 6.62
CA HIS A 152 -12.69 -15.65 7.36
C HIS A 152 -11.56 -16.69 7.23
N LEU A 153 -11.62 -17.56 6.22
CA LEU A 153 -10.57 -18.51 5.94
C LEU A 153 -9.52 -17.84 5.06
N VAL A 154 -8.35 -17.56 5.64
CA VAL A 154 -7.24 -16.93 4.92
C VAL A 154 -6.47 -18.00 4.15
N HIS A 155 -6.25 -17.74 2.88
CA HIS A 155 -5.51 -18.60 1.98
C HIS A 155 -4.05 -18.16 1.93
N PHE A 156 -3.14 -19.08 2.23
CA PHE A 156 -1.70 -18.91 2.11
C PHE A 156 -1.18 -19.94 1.11
N THR A 157 -0.36 -19.53 0.16
CA THR A 157 0.12 -20.43 -0.89
C THR A 157 1.62 -20.29 -1.14
N GLY A 158 2.19 -21.39 -1.60
CA GLY A 158 3.58 -21.47 -2.07
C GLY A 158 3.79 -20.96 -3.49
N ALA A 159 2.75 -20.36 -4.08
CA ALA A 159 2.64 -19.86 -5.44
C ALA A 159 2.11 -18.41 -5.41
N LEU A 160 2.05 -17.70 -6.55
CA LEU A 160 1.34 -16.42 -6.60
C LEU A 160 -0.17 -16.64 -6.66
N ILE A 161 -0.95 -15.84 -5.95
CA ILE A 161 -2.42 -15.86 -6.07
C ILE A 161 -2.82 -15.25 -7.41
N SER A 162 -3.66 -15.99 -8.15
CA SER A 162 -4.28 -15.58 -9.41
C SER A 162 -5.75 -16.05 -9.49
N ASP A 163 -6.35 -15.98 -10.67
CA ASP A 163 -7.71 -16.45 -10.97
C ASP A 163 -7.77 -17.87 -11.54
N ALA A 164 -6.62 -18.53 -11.65
CA ALA A 164 -6.54 -19.91 -12.08
C ALA A 164 -5.28 -20.57 -11.50
N PHE A 165 -5.42 -21.85 -11.17
CA PHE A 165 -4.29 -22.70 -10.82
C PHE A 165 -3.47 -23.04 -12.06
N SER A 166 -2.15 -22.86 -11.98
CA SER A 166 -1.21 -23.31 -13.00
C SER A 166 0.09 -23.74 -12.37
N SER A 167 0.38 -25.05 -12.41
CA SER A 167 1.66 -25.57 -11.92
C SER A 167 2.85 -25.14 -12.78
N GLN A 168 2.62 -24.87 -14.06
CA GLN A 168 3.66 -24.41 -14.98
C GLN A 168 4.01 -22.94 -14.72
N GLU A 169 3.00 -22.12 -14.47
CA GLU A 169 3.20 -20.71 -14.17
C GLU A 169 3.53 -20.50 -12.70
N GLY A 170 3.22 -21.44 -11.80
CA GLY A 170 3.42 -21.23 -10.37
C GLY A 170 2.38 -20.28 -9.79
N THR A 171 1.12 -20.45 -10.21
CA THR A 171 -0.02 -19.72 -9.68
C THR A 171 -0.99 -20.64 -8.96
N SER A 172 -1.67 -20.09 -7.97
CA SER A 172 -2.72 -20.71 -7.19
C SER A 172 -4.00 -19.87 -7.32
N GLU A 173 -5.13 -20.53 -7.54
CA GLU A 173 -6.40 -19.82 -7.64
C GLU A 173 -6.85 -19.31 -6.27
N ALA A 174 -7.31 -18.06 -6.21
CA ALA A 174 -7.72 -17.43 -4.97
C ALA A 174 -8.85 -18.24 -4.28
N LEU A 175 -8.58 -18.67 -3.04
CA LEU A 175 -9.50 -19.43 -2.18
C LEU A 175 -9.81 -20.86 -2.67
N ASP A 176 -9.06 -21.38 -3.65
CA ASP A 176 -9.17 -22.79 -4.06
C ASP A 176 -8.51 -23.72 -3.03
N THR A 177 -9.34 -24.51 -2.35
CA THR A 177 -8.87 -25.46 -1.33
C THR A 177 -8.24 -26.74 -1.86
N THR A 178 -8.22 -26.94 -3.17
CA THR A 178 -7.81 -28.21 -3.78
C THR A 178 -6.34 -28.30 -4.14
N ASP A 179 -5.63 -27.17 -4.23
CA ASP A 179 -4.24 -27.19 -4.67
C ASP A 179 -3.27 -27.75 -3.61
N ALA A 180 -2.12 -28.24 -4.08
CA ALA A 180 -1.11 -28.88 -3.23
C ALA A 180 -0.20 -27.88 -2.49
N PHE A 181 -0.18 -26.62 -2.91
CA PHE A 181 0.70 -25.56 -2.43
C PHE A 181 0.10 -24.79 -1.25
N SER A 182 -1.18 -24.99 -0.97
CA SER A 182 -1.96 -24.07 -0.18
C SER A 182 -2.33 -24.56 1.21
N ASN A 183 -2.27 -23.62 2.15
CA ASN A 183 -2.69 -23.73 3.53
C ASN A 183 -3.84 -22.75 3.79
N PHE A 184 -4.78 -23.17 4.63
CA PHE A 184 -5.95 -22.38 4.97
C PHE A 184 -6.04 -22.23 6.47
N LEU A 185 -6.03 -20.99 6.96
CA LEU A 185 -6.05 -20.69 8.39
C LEU A 185 -7.32 -19.93 8.76
N LYS A 186 -7.84 -20.26 9.94
CA LYS A 186 -9.00 -19.59 10.55
C LYS A 186 -8.52 -18.44 11.43
N PRO A 187 -9.41 -17.56 11.91
CA PRO A 187 -9.08 -16.58 12.94
C PRO A 187 -8.40 -17.23 14.15
N GLY A 188 -7.31 -16.61 14.61
CA GLY A 188 -6.47 -17.17 15.67
C GLY A 188 -5.05 -16.59 15.71
N LYS A 189 -4.31 -16.98 16.74
CA LYS A 189 -2.88 -16.66 16.90
C LYS A 189 -2.03 -17.88 16.58
N TYR A 190 -0.96 -17.65 15.82
CA TYR A 190 -0.08 -18.69 15.31
C TYR A 190 1.37 -18.32 15.63
N ASP A 191 1.97 -19.02 16.59
CA ASP A 191 3.30 -18.66 17.12
C ASP A 191 4.46 -18.90 16.17
N GLU A 192 4.32 -19.82 15.21
CA GLU A 192 5.36 -20.20 14.25
C GLU A 192 4.77 -20.57 12.88
N LEU A 193 5.00 -19.73 11.88
CA LEU A 193 4.42 -19.90 10.54
C LEU A 193 4.94 -21.15 9.82
N ARG A 194 6.24 -21.44 9.88
CA ARG A 194 6.87 -22.61 9.22
C ARG A 194 6.19 -23.93 9.58
N HIS A 195 5.71 -24.07 10.83
CA HIS A 195 5.04 -25.29 11.26
C HIS A 195 3.58 -25.36 10.80
N ILE A 196 2.89 -24.22 10.76
CA ILE A 196 1.46 -24.14 10.46
C ILE A 196 1.20 -24.09 8.95
N LEU A 197 2.09 -23.44 8.20
CA LEU A 197 2.03 -23.27 6.75
C LEU A 197 2.92 -24.26 6.01
N ARG A 198 2.92 -25.54 6.41
CA ARG A 198 3.86 -26.54 5.85
C ARG A 198 3.84 -26.66 4.33
N LYS A 199 2.67 -26.55 3.69
CA LYS A 199 2.56 -26.66 2.24
C LYS A 199 3.11 -25.40 1.58
N ALA A 200 2.61 -24.23 1.97
CA ALA A 200 3.03 -22.96 1.40
C ALA A 200 4.54 -22.68 1.61
N THR A 201 5.07 -23.03 2.77
CA THR A 201 6.49 -22.81 3.13
C THR A 201 7.44 -23.89 2.63
N TYR A 202 6.94 -25.06 2.23
CA TYR A 202 7.76 -26.10 1.60
C TYR A 202 8.17 -25.71 0.18
N HIS A 203 7.30 -24.96 -0.52
CA HIS A 203 7.62 -24.39 -1.82
C HIS A 203 8.31 -23.05 -1.61
N THR A 204 7.56 -21.98 -1.47
CA THR A 204 8.05 -20.63 -1.21
C THR A 204 6.83 -19.78 -0.86
N LEU A 205 6.65 -19.31 0.37
CA LEU A 205 5.46 -18.51 0.70
C LEU A 205 5.41 -17.27 -0.22
N ASP A 206 4.46 -17.25 -1.15
CA ASP A 206 4.48 -16.33 -2.29
C ASP A 206 3.16 -15.59 -2.48
N GLY A 207 2.07 -16.08 -1.91
CA GLY A 207 0.75 -15.50 -2.08
C GLY A 207 -0.12 -15.64 -0.84
N ILE A 208 -0.93 -14.61 -0.59
CA ILE A 208 -1.94 -14.58 0.47
C ILE A 208 -3.23 -13.99 -0.12
N ALA A 209 -4.36 -14.68 0.04
CA ALA A 209 -5.68 -14.11 -0.20
C ALA A 209 -6.45 -14.01 1.13
N VAL A 210 -6.86 -12.79 1.47
CA VAL A 210 -7.53 -12.43 2.71
C VAL A 210 -8.98 -12.09 2.38
N PRO A 211 -9.97 -12.87 2.83
CA PRO A 211 -11.38 -12.58 2.57
C PRO A 211 -11.83 -11.32 3.32
N ALA A 212 -12.97 -10.75 2.92
CA ALA A 212 -13.50 -9.55 3.55
C ALA A 212 -13.66 -9.68 5.08
N ARG A 213 -13.53 -8.53 5.77
CA ARG A 213 -13.69 -8.42 7.24
C ARG A 213 -12.77 -9.34 8.04
N THR A 214 -11.61 -9.64 7.46
CA THR A 214 -10.59 -10.48 8.07
C THR A 214 -9.30 -9.70 8.04
N ARG A 215 -8.69 -9.46 9.19
CA ARG A 215 -7.42 -8.76 9.31
C ARG A 215 -6.32 -9.75 9.62
N ILE A 216 -5.20 -9.63 8.92
CA ILE A 216 -4.01 -10.43 9.20
C ILE A 216 -2.86 -9.52 9.62
N ILE A 217 -2.11 -9.97 10.60
CA ILE A 217 -0.88 -9.30 11.06
C ILE A 217 0.24 -10.33 11.09
N VAL A 218 1.21 -10.19 10.19
CA VAL A 218 2.40 -11.04 10.12
C VAL A 218 3.52 -10.34 10.88
N TYR A 219 4.12 -11.04 11.83
CA TYR A 219 5.22 -10.54 12.64
C TYR A 219 6.51 -11.28 12.28
N LYS A 220 7.63 -10.56 12.30
CA LYS A 220 8.96 -11.08 11.99
C LYS A 220 9.45 -12.14 12.96
N ASN A 221 9.11 -12.01 14.25
CA ASN A 221 9.52 -12.96 15.27
C ASN A 221 8.34 -13.84 15.70
N LYS A 222 8.64 -14.95 16.37
CA LYS A 222 7.66 -15.85 16.97
C LYS A 222 6.84 -15.16 18.07
N GLY A 223 5.64 -15.70 18.34
CA GLY A 223 4.79 -15.28 19.46
C GLY A 223 4.11 -13.91 19.31
N CYS A 224 3.82 -13.50 18.07
CA CYS A 224 3.21 -12.22 17.69
C CYS A 224 4.00 -11.01 18.19
N ARG A 225 5.33 -10.98 17.91
CA ARG A 225 6.26 -9.95 18.42
C ARG A 225 7.21 -9.44 17.34
N GLY A 226 7.78 -8.28 17.60
CA GLY A 226 8.80 -7.68 16.76
C GLY A 226 8.21 -6.81 15.65
N GLU A 227 8.96 -6.68 14.56
CA GLU A 227 8.57 -5.91 13.40
C GLU A 227 7.33 -6.53 12.73
N VAL A 228 6.36 -5.69 12.39
CA VAL A 228 5.18 -6.10 11.60
C VAL A 228 5.59 -6.10 10.12
N LEU A 229 5.55 -7.27 9.50
CA LEU A 229 5.89 -7.49 8.10
C LEU A 229 4.71 -7.25 7.16
N LEU A 230 3.50 -7.49 7.65
CA LEU A 230 2.24 -7.24 6.95
C LEU A 230 1.14 -6.95 7.97
N ASP A 231 0.31 -5.95 7.69
CA ASP A 231 -0.93 -5.66 8.41
C ASP A 231 -1.97 -5.23 7.37
N VAL A 232 -2.92 -6.12 7.07
CA VAL A 232 -3.91 -5.89 6.02
C VAL A 232 -5.27 -6.45 6.41
N THR A 233 -6.30 -5.67 6.12
CA THR A 233 -7.70 -6.09 6.24
C THR A 233 -8.25 -6.40 4.85
N GLY A 234 -8.87 -7.58 4.72
CA GLY A 234 -9.47 -8.02 3.47
C GLY A 234 -10.79 -7.32 3.15
N PRO A 235 -11.25 -7.38 1.88
CA PRO A 235 -10.73 -8.26 0.83
C PRO A 235 -9.36 -7.79 0.34
N ALA A 236 -8.39 -8.69 0.23
CA ALA A 236 -7.04 -8.37 -0.20
C ALA A 236 -6.31 -9.56 -0.81
N ILE A 237 -5.46 -9.30 -1.80
CA ILE A 237 -4.45 -10.23 -2.30
C ILE A 237 -3.07 -9.59 -2.12
N VAL A 238 -2.15 -10.35 -1.54
CA VAL A 238 -0.76 -9.94 -1.36
C VAL A 238 0.14 -11.00 -1.98
N ASN A 239 0.83 -10.61 -3.04
CA ASN A 239 1.78 -11.45 -3.79
C ASN A 239 3.23 -11.06 -3.45
N ASN A 240 4.18 -11.98 -3.54
CA ASN A 240 5.56 -11.75 -3.11
C ASN A 240 6.31 -10.82 -4.08
N VAL A 241 6.82 -9.71 -3.55
CA VAL A 241 7.55 -8.69 -4.31
C VAL A 241 8.78 -9.21 -5.03
N LEU A 242 9.33 -10.35 -4.60
CA LEU A 242 10.42 -11.01 -5.29
C LEU A 242 10.13 -11.24 -6.79
N TRP A 243 8.85 -11.40 -7.14
CA TRP A 243 8.40 -11.75 -8.48
C TRP A 243 7.89 -10.57 -9.31
N VAL A 244 7.94 -9.33 -8.79
CA VAL A 244 7.36 -8.14 -9.45
C VAL A 244 7.98 -7.85 -10.82
N ASP A 245 9.27 -8.10 -10.97
CA ASP A 245 10.03 -7.83 -12.20
C ASP A 245 10.14 -9.05 -13.12
N ASP A 246 9.50 -10.18 -12.75
CA ASP A 246 9.52 -11.39 -13.57
C ASP A 246 8.45 -11.32 -14.65
N ASP A 247 8.88 -11.47 -15.90
CA ASP A 247 8.03 -11.39 -17.09
C ASP A 247 6.84 -12.35 -17.06
N ARG A 248 6.95 -13.48 -16.36
CA ARG A 248 5.87 -14.48 -16.21
C ARG A 248 4.70 -13.95 -15.39
N TYR A 249 4.93 -12.95 -14.52
CA TYR A 249 3.96 -12.51 -13.50
C TYR A 249 3.56 -11.04 -13.62
N LYS A 250 3.97 -10.35 -14.69
CA LYS A 250 3.67 -8.93 -14.93
C LYS A 250 2.20 -8.56 -14.77
N GLU A 251 1.32 -9.50 -15.11
CA GLU A 251 -0.13 -9.26 -15.13
C GLU A 251 -0.86 -9.82 -13.90
N VAL A 252 -0.19 -10.55 -13.00
CA VAL A 252 -0.88 -11.30 -11.94
C VAL A 252 -1.73 -10.40 -11.02
N ASN A 253 -1.27 -9.17 -10.77
CA ASN A 253 -1.96 -8.17 -9.96
C ASN A 253 -2.75 -7.16 -10.79
N THR A 254 -2.63 -7.15 -12.13
CA THR A 254 -3.19 -6.10 -12.99
C THR A 254 -4.24 -6.57 -13.99
N LYS A 255 -4.27 -7.87 -14.32
CA LYS A 255 -5.32 -8.43 -15.18
C LYS A 255 -6.67 -8.44 -14.47
N ASP A 256 -7.74 -8.43 -15.25
CA ASP A 256 -9.04 -8.81 -14.71
C ASP A 256 -9.03 -10.31 -14.38
N PHE A 257 -9.55 -10.66 -13.21
CA PHE A 257 -9.79 -12.05 -12.86
C PHE A 257 -11.05 -12.54 -13.57
N ASN A 258 -11.20 -13.85 -13.64
CA ASN A 258 -12.42 -14.49 -14.09
C ASN A 258 -13.70 -13.94 -13.39
N GLU A 259 -14.85 -14.16 -14.01
CA GLU A 259 -16.14 -13.61 -13.53
C GLU A 259 -16.52 -14.09 -12.12
N GLU A 260 -15.99 -15.24 -11.68
CA GLU A 260 -16.27 -15.82 -10.37
C GLU A 260 -15.49 -15.13 -9.25
N LEU A 261 -14.25 -14.71 -9.51
CA LEU A 261 -13.35 -14.12 -8.51
C LEU A 261 -13.28 -12.59 -8.57
N GLN A 262 -13.51 -11.98 -9.73
CA GLN A 262 -13.45 -10.52 -9.89
C GLN A 262 -14.37 -9.75 -8.92
N PRO A 263 -15.59 -10.22 -8.60
CA PRO A 263 -16.45 -9.55 -7.61
C PRO A 263 -15.88 -9.54 -6.19
N TYR A 264 -15.05 -10.53 -5.84
CA TYR A 264 -14.49 -10.70 -4.49
C TYR A 264 -13.12 -10.06 -4.34
N PHE A 265 -12.29 -10.17 -5.38
CA PHE A 265 -10.93 -9.64 -5.38
C PHE A 265 -10.71 -8.79 -6.62
N PRO A 266 -11.34 -7.62 -6.77
CA PRO A 266 -11.06 -6.71 -7.88
C PRO A 266 -9.59 -6.26 -7.87
N GLN A 267 -9.12 -5.70 -8.98
CA GLN A 267 -7.73 -5.25 -9.11
C GLN A 267 -7.31 -4.30 -7.97
N SER A 268 -8.22 -3.44 -7.50
CA SER A 268 -7.99 -2.46 -6.44
C SER A 268 -7.57 -3.05 -5.09
N VAL A 269 -7.78 -4.35 -4.86
CA VAL A 269 -7.40 -5.01 -3.60
C VAL A 269 -6.17 -5.90 -3.72
N ARG A 270 -5.48 -5.85 -4.85
CA ARG A 270 -4.31 -6.69 -5.12
C ARG A 270 -3.05 -5.86 -5.02
N SER A 271 -2.04 -6.42 -4.37
CA SER A 271 -0.79 -5.72 -4.10
C SER A 271 0.39 -6.68 -4.08
N TRP A 272 1.57 -6.12 -4.29
CA TRP A 272 2.81 -6.79 -3.93
C TRP A 272 3.12 -6.50 -2.46
N SER A 273 3.70 -7.48 -1.77
CA SER A 273 4.26 -7.30 -0.43
C SER A 273 5.36 -6.23 -0.42
N THR A 274 5.69 -5.70 0.75
CA THR A 274 6.77 -4.70 0.88
C THR A 274 8.15 -5.34 1.03
N THR A 275 8.20 -6.62 1.43
CA THR A 275 9.43 -7.39 1.69
C THR A 275 9.30 -8.80 1.12
N ASN A 276 10.44 -9.46 0.91
CA ASN A 276 10.45 -10.84 0.41
C ASN A 276 9.77 -11.81 1.40
N MET A 277 8.62 -12.36 0.99
CA MET A 277 7.79 -13.27 1.78
C MET A 277 8.49 -14.60 2.11
N HIS A 278 9.56 -14.97 1.41
CA HIS A 278 10.35 -16.18 1.70
C HIS A 278 11.03 -16.14 3.08
N THR A 279 11.16 -14.96 3.68
CA THR A 279 11.75 -14.76 5.02
C THR A 279 10.72 -14.79 6.14
N TRP A 280 9.43 -14.73 5.82
CA TRP A 280 8.33 -14.67 6.79
C TRP A 280 8.06 -15.99 7.54
N PRO A 281 8.36 -17.19 7.01
CA PRO A 281 8.05 -18.45 7.70
C PRO A 281 8.66 -18.59 9.10
N ASP A 282 9.74 -17.86 9.42
CA ASP A 282 10.37 -17.89 10.74
C ASP A 282 9.64 -17.03 11.79
N GLY A 283 8.64 -16.27 11.35
CA GLY A 283 7.81 -15.38 12.15
C GLY A 283 6.55 -16.03 12.72
N SER A 284 5.60 -15.17 13.06
CA SER A 284 4.28 -15.52 13.60
C SER A 284 3.18 -14.71 12.96
N LEU A 285 1.92 -15.07 13.23
CA LEU A 285 0.76 -14.47 12.59
C LEU A 285 -0.42 -14.39 13.57
N GLU A 286 -1.19 -13.33 13.43
CA GLU A 286 -2.51 -13.17 14.04
C GLU A 286 -3.55 -12.94 12.95
N ILE A 287 -4.68 -13.66 13.02
CA ILE A 287 -5.83 -13.48 12.15
C ILE A 287 -7.02 -13.08 13.01
N LEU A 288 -7.60 -11.92 12.71
CA LEU A 288 -8.71 -11.31 13.43
C LEU A 288 -9.93 -11.18 12.53
N VAL A 289 -11.12 -11.22 13.13
CA VAL A 289 -12.38 -10.89 12.44
C VAL A 289 -12.74 -9.46 12.81
N GLU A 290 -13.00 -8.63 11.81
CA GLU A 290 -13.50 -7.29 12.05
C GLU A 290 -15.01 -7.30 12.28
N THR A 291 -15.40 -6.89 13.48
CA THR A 291 -16.79 -6.59 13.81
C THR A 291 -17.13 -5.22 13.21
N VAL A 292 -18.09 -5.21 12.29
CA VAL A 292 -18.74 -3.97 11.86
C VAL A 292 -19.64 -3.56 13.02
N GLU A 293 -19.30 -2.47 13.69
CA GLU A 293 -20.18 -1.81 14.67
C GLU A 293 -21.39 -1.18 13.98
#